data_AF-A1ZXU3-F1
#
_entry.id   AF-A1ZXU3-F1
#
_cell.length_a   1.000
_cell.length_b   1.000
_cell.length_c   1.000
_cell.angle_alpha   90.00
_cell.angle_beta   90.00
_cell.angle_gamma   90.00
#
_symmetry.space_group_name_H-M   'P 1'
#
loop_
_entity.id
_entity.type
_entity.pdbx_description
1 polymer ?
#
loop_
_entity_poly.entity_id
_entity_poly.type
_entity_poly.pdbx_seq_one_letter_code
_entity_poly.pdbx_strand_id
1 'polypeptide(L)'
;MENFKTAKIYLEEEKNALIVTITRSYIPMNEFKEIFNKAYEFIPLYSIKKLIFDKRKLMVFHQPSMEWYFVEWKEKAFNMGLNIIRKVLPDDKIFKQSVKIGWSKIANEHPNAKFHQMNIAYVHSIEQALND
;
A
#
# COMPACT_ATOMS: atom_id res chain seq x y z
N MET A 1 5.22 -10.29 -13.53
CA MET A 1 3.88 -10.10 -12.91
C MET A 1 3.55 -11.34 -12.10
N GLU A 2 3.18 -11.16 -10.84
CA GLU A 2 2.72 -12.24 -9.97
C GLU A 2 1.23 -12.10 -9.68
N ASN A 3 0.52 -13.23 -9.64
CA ASN A 3 -0.92 -13.27 -9.43
C ASN A 3 -1.25 -13.89 -8.07
N PHE A 4 -2.08 -13.20 -7.32
CA PHE A 4 -2.71 -13.68 -6.09
C PHE A 4 -4.21 -13.82 -6.31
N LYS A 5 -4.87 -14.52 -5.40
CA LYS A 5 -6.33 -14.68 -5.43
C LYS A 5 -7.09 -13.35 -5.39
N THR A 6 -6.56 -12.38 -4.63
CA THR A 6 -7.17 -11.06 -4.38
C THR A 6 -6.37 -9.88 -4.91
N ALA A 7 -5.19 -10.10 -5.51
CA ALA A 7 -4.35 -9.03 -6.03
C ALA A 7 -3.45 -9.47 -7.19
N LYS A 8 -2.79 -8.50 -7.82
CA LYS A 8 -1.68 -8.69 -8.75
C LYS A 8 -0.53 -7.80 -8.33
N ILE A 9 0.69 -8.31 -8.47
CA ILE A 9 1.92 -7.54 -8.30
C ILE A 9 2.61 -7.41 -9.66
N TYR A 10 2.91 -6.17 -10.05
CA TYR A 10 3.64 -5.84 -11.26
C TYR A 10 4.87 -5.01 -10.89
N LEU A 11 6.01 -5.39 -11.44
CA LEU A 11 7.28 -4.69 -11.30
C LEU A 11 7.44 -3.75 -12.49
N GLU A 12 7.64 -2.47 -12.21
CA GLU A 12 8.00 -1.45 -13.19
C GLU A 12 9.46 -1.05 -12.98
N GLU A 13 10.36 -1.75 -13.68
CA GLU A 13 11.81 -1.66 -13.48
C GLU A 13 12.35 -0.27 -13.82
N GLU A 14 11.90 0.33 -14.93
CA GLU A 14 12.40 1.64 -15.37
C GLU A 14 12.12 2.76 -14.36
N LYS A 15 11.06 2.61 -13.56
CA LYS A 15 10.65 3.57 -12.53
C LYS A 15 11.00 3.13 -11.11
N ASN A 16 11.71 2.01 -10.93
CA ASN A 16 11.99 1.40 -9.62
C ASN A 16 10.74 1.32 -8.73
N ALA A 17 9.63 0.89 -9.33
CA ALA A 17 8.31 0.92 -8.72
C ALA A 17 7.67 -0.48 -8.69
N LEU A 18 6.96 -0.76 -7.60
CA LEU A 18 6.13 -1.95 -7.47
C LEU A 18 4.66 -1.55 -7.44
N ILE A 19 3.86 -2.13 -8.34
CA ILE A 19 2.42 -1.89 -8.41
C ILE A 19 1.70 -3.08 -7.80
N VAL A 20 0.94 -2.84 -6.72
CA VAL A 20 0.03 -3.80 -6.12
C VAL A 20 -1.40 -3.40 -6.48
N THR A 21 -2.07 -4.22 -7.28
CA THR A 21 -3.45 -3.97 -7.73
C THR A 21 -4.40 -4.96 -7.08
N ILE A 22 -5.37 -4.47 -6.30
CA ILE A 22 -6.41 -5.30 -5.71
C ILE A 22 -7.47 -5.65 -6.75
N THR A 23 -7.86 -6.92 -6.79
CA THR A 23 -8.80 -7.46 -7.78
C THR A 23 -10.20 -7.76 -7.21
N ARG A 24 -10.38 -7.68 -5.89
CA ARG A 24 -11.63 -8.01 -5.15
C ARG A 24 -12.09 -6.86 -4.26
N SER A 25 -13.34 -6.95 -3.80
CA SER A 25 -13.98 -5.96 -2.90
C SER A 25 -13.56 -6.07 -1.44
N TYR A 26 -13.02 -7.22 -1.06
CA TYR A 26 -12.54 -7.54 0.27
C TYR A 26 -11.28 -8.40 0.16
N ILE A 27 -10.38 -8.24 1.12
CA ILE A 27 -9.15 -9.04 1.24
C ILE A 27 -9.08 -9.55 2.68
N PRO A 28 -9.10 -10.86 2.90
CA PRO A 28 -8.80 -11.45 4.20
C PRO A 28 -7.40 -11.05 4.69
N MET A 29 -7.23 -10.90 6.01
CA MET A 29 -5.97 -10.43 6.60
C MET A 29 -4.75 -11.29 6.23
N ASN A 30 -4.90 -12.61 6.17
CA ASN A 30 -3.83 -13.52 5.77
C ASN A 30 -3.41 -13.28 4.30
N GLU A 31 -4.37 -13.14 3.38
CA GLU A 31 -4.08 -12.85 1.98
C GLU A 31 -3.43 -11.46 1.83
N PHE A 32 -3.90 -10.46 2.59
CA PHE A 32 -3.31 -9.12 2.63
C PHE A 32 -1.84 -9.17 3.06
N LYS A 33 -1.54 -9.87 4.16
CA LYS A 33 -0.18 -10.06 4.65
C LYS A 33 0.69 -10.79 3.63
N GLU A 34 0.16 -11.84 2.99
CA GLU A 34 0.88 -12.61 1.96
C GLU A 34 1.33 -11.73 0.79
N ILE A 35 0.41 -10.95 0.21
CA ILE A 35 0.69 -10.02 -0.91
C ILE A 35 1.79 -9.03 -0.54
N PHE A 36 1.67 -8.40 0.63
CA PHE A 36 2.62 -7.37 1.06
C PHE A 36 3.94 -7.96 1.55
N ASN A 37 3.95 -9.15 2.14
CA ASN A 37 5.21 -9.83 2.46
C ASN A 37 5.97 -10.21 1.20
N LYS A 38 5.26 -10.63 0.14
CA LYS A 38 5.89 -10.88 -1.15
C LYS A 38 6.55 -9.61 -1.71
N ALA A 39 5.93 -8.44 -1.51
CA ALA A 39 6.53 -7.17 -1.91
C ALA A 39 7.92 -6.94 -1.27
N TYR A 40 8.22 -7.47 -0.08
CA TYR A 40 9.56 -7.35 0.52
C TYR A 40 10.66 -8.01 -0.30
N GLU A 41 10.36 -9.07 -1.05
CA GLU A 41 11.36 -9.76 -1.86
C GLU A 41 11.81 -8.89 -3.03
N PHE A 42 10.90 -8.08 -3.58
CA PHE A 42 11.19 -7.17 -4.69
C PHE A 42 12.02 -5.95 -4.28
N ILE A 43 11.82 -5.45 -3.05
CA ILE A 43 12.44 -4.18 -2.61
C ILE A 43 13.97 -4.19 -2.74
N PRO A 44 14.70 -5.11 -2.11
CA PRO A 44 16.16 -5.13 -2.22
C PRO A 44 16.63 -5.66 -3.58
N LEU A 45 15.90 -6.59 -4.19
CA LEU A 45 16.31 -7.24 -5.43
C LEU A 45 16.32 -6.26 -6.62
N TYR A 46 15.35 -5.36 -6.67
CA TYR A 46 15.17 -4.40 -7.76
C TYR A 46 15.33 -2.94 -7.31
N SER A 47 15.87 -2.71 -6.11
CA SER A 47 16.06 -1.36 -5.55
C SER A 47 14.79 -0.49 -5.57
N ILE A 48 13.64 -1.10 -5.24
CA ILE A 48 12.34 -0.43 -5.30
C ILE A 48 12.28 0.70 -4.26
N LYS A 49 11.98 1.90 -4.74
CA LYS A 49 11.80 3.09 -3.88
C LYS A 49 10.32 3.47 -3.74
N LYS A 50 9.49 3.04 -4.70
CA LYS A 50 8.08 3.44 -4.83
C LYS A 50 7.15 2.23 -4.80
N LEU A 51 6.13 2.28 -3.93
CA LEU A 51 4.96 1.39 -3.99
C LEU A 51 3.75 2.15 -4.53
N ILE A 52 3.10 1.58 -5.54
CA ILE A 52 1.80 2.03 -6.03
C ILE A 52 0.76 1.02 -5.56
N PHE A 53 -0.13 1.45 -4.68
CA PHE A 53 -1.21 0.62 -4.16
C PHE A 53 -2.53 1.01 -4.83
N ASP A 54 -2.90 0.30 -5.90
CA ASP A 54 -4.20 0.44 -6.54
C ASP A 54 -5.22 -0.42 -5.81
N LYS A 55 -6.08 0.26 -5.04
CA LYS A 55 -7.12 -0.37 -4.24
C LYS A 55 -8.52 0.07 -4.64
N ARG A 56 -8.70 0.54 -5.88
CA ARG A 56 -9.99 1.01 -6.42
C ARG A 56 -11.12 0.00 -6.33
N LYS A 57 -10.81 -1.29 -6.36
CA LYS A 57 -11.82 -2.36 -6.26
C LYS A 57 -12.28 -2.67 -4.84
N LEU A 58 -11.58 -2.19 -3.81
CA LEU A 58 -11.99 -2.42 -2.41
C LEU A 58 -13.29 -1.68 -2.10
N MET A 59 -14.19 -2.36 -1.41
CA MET A 59 -15.40 -1.75 -0.83
C MET A 59 -15.43 -1.91 0.69
N VAL A 60 -14.72 -2.91 1.22
CA VAL A 60 -14.67 -3.18 2.66
C VAL A 60 -13.38 -2.64 3.25
N PHE A 61 -13.54 -1.82 4.30
CA PHE A 61 -12.42 -1.35 5.12
C PHE A 61 -12.13 -2.34 6.26
N HIS A 62 -10.90 -2.85 6.34
CA HIS A 62 -10.48 -3.77 7.38
C HIS A 62 -9.38 -3.14 8.26
N GLN A 63 -9.78 -2.59 9.40
CA GLN A 63 -8.88 -1.85 10.32
C GLN A 63 -7.64 -2.65 10.73
N PRO A 64 -7.71 -3.95 11.13
CA PRO A 64 -6.54 -4.71 11.53
C PRO A 64 -5.48 -4.82 10.42
N SER A 65 -5.91 -4.97 9.16
CA SER A 65 -4.99 -4.98 8.02
C SER A 65 -4.32 -3.63 7.81
N MET A 66 -5.08 -2.53 8.00
CA MET A 66 -4.53 -1.19 7.87
C MET A 66 -3.51 -0.88 8.96
N GLU A 67 -3.80 -1.24 10.21
CA GLU A 67 -2.88 -1.03 11.33
C GLU A 67 -1.56 -1.78 11.13
N TRP A 68 -1.65 -3.09 10.85
CA TRP A 68 -0.49 -3.89 10.49
C TRP A 68 0.30 -3.29 9.32
N TYR A 69 -0.38 -2.84 8.27
CA TYR A 69 0.25 -2.25 7.09
C TYR A 69 1.02 -0.96 7.43
N PHE A 70 0.48 -0.14 8.34
CA PHE A 70 1.11 1.12 8.70
C PHE A 70 2.24 0.97 9.70
N VAL A 71 2.08 0.11 10.70
CA VAL A 71 2.98 0.06 11.86
C VAL A 71 4.04 -1.01 11.68
N GLU A 72 3.69 -2.19 11.16
CA GLU A 72 4.67 -3.26 10.97
C GLU A 72 5.23 -3.24 9.55
N TRP A 73 4.35 -3.25 8.54
CA TRP A 73 4.81 -3.48 7.17
C TRP A 73 5.68 -2.34 6.63
N LYS A 74 5.20 -1.11 6.79
CA LYS A 74 5.94 0.08 6.34
C LYS A 74 7.23 0.30 7.11
N GLU A 75 7.30 -0.11 8.38
CA GLU A 75 8.52 0.04 9.15
C GLU A 75 9.65 -0.79 8.54
N LYS A 76 9.37 -2.07 8.24
CA LYS A 76 10.32 -2.95 7.56
C LYS A 76 10.61 -2.48 6.13
N ALA A 77 9.58 -2.12 5.36
CA ALA A 77 9.75 -1.63 3.98
C ALA A 77 10.60 -0.35 3.91
N PHE A 78 10.40 0.57 4.85
CA PHE A 78 11.19 1.80 4.96
C PHE A 78 12.67 1.50 5.21
N ASN A 79 12.96 0.61 6.15
CA ASN A 79 14.34 0.19 6.44
C ASN A 79 15.01 -0.54 5.27
N MET A 80 14.23 -1.08 4.32
CA MET A 80 14.71 -1.68 3.08
C MET A 80 14.89 -0.66 1.93
N GLY A 81 14.54 0.62 2.15
CA GLY A 81 14.72 1.70 1.16
C GLY A 81 13.45 2.18 0.46
N LEU A 82 12.29 1.55 0.72
CA LEU A 82 11.01 1.99 0.15
C LEU A 82 10.49 3.20 0.93
N ASN A 83 10.47 4.38 0.31
CA ASN A 83 10.10 5.62 0.98
C ASN A 83 8.97 6.40 0.29
N ILE A 84 8.52 5.97 -0.89
CA ILE A 84 7.41 6.59 -1.63
C ILE A 84 6.23 5.62 -1.69
N ILE A 85 5.04 6.08 -1.32
CA ILE A 85 3.78 5.34 -1.48
C ILE A 85 2.77 6.22 -2.21
N ARG A 86 2.17 5.68 -3.25
CA ARG A 86 1.03 6.26 -3.96
C ARG A 86 -0.17 5.35 -3.84
N LYS A 87 -1.34 5.91 -3.52
CA LYS A 87 -2.57 5.14 -3.30
C LYS A 87 -3.63 5.60 -4.27
N VAL A 88 -4.20 4.67 -5.03
CA VAL A 88 -5.38 4.93 -5.86
C VAL A 88 -6.61 4.40 -5.13
N LEU A 89 -7.54 5.29 -4.78
CA LEU A 89 -8.70 4.97 -3.95
C LEU A 89 -9.94 4.66 -4.79
N PRO A 90 -10.87 3.82 -4.29
CA PRO A 90 -12.22 3.72 -4.83
C PRO A 90 -12.89 5.08 -4.86
N ASP A 91 -13.76 5.33 -5.83
CA ASP A 91 -14.60 6.53 -5.80
C ASP A 91 -15.82 6.35 -4.90
N ASP A 92 -15.55 6.15 -3.61
CA ASP A 92 -16.55 5.91 -2.57
C ASP A 92 -16.26 6.84 -1.38
N LYS A 93 -17.20 7.74 -1.07
CA LYS A 93 -17.07 8.72 0.02
C LYS A 93 -17.03 8.06 1.40
N ILE A 94 -17.81 7.00 1.61
CA ILE A 94 -17.86 6.26 2.88
C ILE A 94 -16.54 5.55 3.09
N PHE A 95 -16.03 4.85 2.08
CA PHE A 95 -14.73 4.19 2.14
C PHE A 95 -13.60 5.18 2.44
N LYS A 96 -13.58 6.33 1.73
CA LYS A 96 -12.60 7.41 1.95
C LYS A 96 -12.64 7.91 3.40
N GLN A 97 -13.85 8.11 3.95
CA GLN A 97 -14.02 8.55 5.33
C GLN A 97 -13.56 7.50 6.35
N SER A 98 -13.88 6.22 6.14
CA SER A 98 -13.39 5.12 6.99
C SER A 98 -11.86 5.05 7.02
N VAL A 99 -11.21 5.19 5.86
CA VAL A 99 -9.74 5.24 5.77
C VAL A 99 -9.18 6.44 6.53
N LYS A 100 -9.80 7.61 6.43
CA LYS A 100 -9.37 8.82 7.15
C LYS A 100 -9.42 8.61 8.67
N ILE A 101 -10.54 8.10 9.17
CA ILE A 101 -10.73 7.82 10.61
C ILE A 101 -9.70 6.80 11.10
N GLY A 102 -9.56 5.67 10.39
CA GLY A 102 -8.60 4.62 10.73
C GLY A 102 -7.16 5.13 10.73
N TRP A 103 -6.81 6.01 9.77
CA TRP A 103 -5.48 6.62 9.70
C TRP A 103 -5.22 7.56 10.87
N SER A 104 -6.17 8.45 11.18
CA SER A 104 -6.02 9.40 12.29
C SER A 104 -5.83 8.68 13.63
N LYS A 105 -6.55 7.57 13.85
CA LYS A 105 -6.35 6.73 15.03
C LYS A 105 -4.92 6.20 15.12
N ILE A 106 -4.44 5.53 14.05
CA ILE A 106 -3.08 4.97 13.99
C ILE A 106 -2.01 6.05 14.14
N ALA A 107 -2.20 7.22 13.53
CA ALA A 107 -1.28 8.34 13.62
C ALA A 107 -1.10 8.86 15.04
N ASN A 108 -2.20 8.93 15.81
CA ASN A 108 -2.19 9.35 17.20
C ASN A 108 -1.58 8.29 18.13
N GLU A 109 -1.86 7.00 17.87
CA GLU A 109 -1.34 5.88 18.66
C GLU A 109 0.16 5.63 18.40
N HIS A 110 0.66 5.97 17.21
CA HIS A 110 2.04 5.75 16.80
C HIS A 110 2.70 7.03 16.25
N PRO A 111 2.93 8.05 17.09
CA PRO A 111 3.45 9.35 16.65
C PRO A 111 4.89 9.28 16.08
N ASN A 112 5.65 8.26 16.47
CA ASN A 112 7.06 8.10 16.07
C ASN A 112 7.26 7.04 14.96
N ALA A 113 6.19 6.45 14.44
CA ALA A 113 6.29 5.38 13.44
C ALA A 113 6.89 5.87 12.12
N LYS A 114 7.63 5.00 11.43
CA LYS A 114 8.36 5.34 10.20
C LYS A 114 7.48 5.82 9.05
N PHE A 115 6.19 5.48 9.02
CA PHE A 115 5.31 5.96 7.96
C PHE A 115 5.15 7.49 7.94
N HIS A 116 5.43 8.19 9.04
CA HIS A 116 5.48 9.66 9.07
C HIS A 116 6.68 10.24 8.31
N GLN A 117 7.72 9.42 8.07
CA GLN A 117 8.93 9.78 7.32
C GLN A 117 8.82 9.42 5.83
N MET A 118 7.74 8.76 5.42
CA MET A 118 7.50 8.34 4.04
C MET A 118 6.76 9.42 3.26
N ASN A 119 7.05 9.53 1.97
CA ASN A 119 6.26 10.33 1.04
C ASN A 119 5.01 9.54 0.64
N ILE A 120 3.89 9.75 1.33
CA ILE A 120 2.62 9.05 1.11
C ILE A 120 1.57 10.00 0.53
N ALA A 121 1.06 9.70 -0.66
CA ALA A 121 0.03 10.52 -1.30
C ALA A 121 -1.11 9.68 -1.93
N TYR A 122 -2.27 10.31 -2.06
CA TYR A 122 -3.37 9.81 -2.89
C TYR A 122 -3.26 10.40 -4.30
N VAL A 123 -3.49 9.58 -5.32
CA VAL A 123 -3.44 9.97 -6.74
C VAL A 123 -4.63 9.37 -7.48
N HIS A 124 -4.93 9.89 -8.66
CA HIS A 124 -6.14 9.55 -9.42
C HIS A 124 -5.96 8.35 -10.36
N SER A 125 -4.73 8.03 -10.77
CA SER A 125 -4.44 6.92 -11.67
C SER A 125 -3.08 6.27 -11.37
N ILE A 126 -2.87 5.06 -11.89
CA ILE A 126 -1.56 4.40 -11.86
C ILE A 126 -0.54 5.19 -12.68
N GLU A 127 -0.95 5.75 -13.81
CA GLU A 127 -0.09 6.59 -14.66
C GLU A 127 0.42 7.83 -13.91
N GLN A 128 -0.46 8.53 -13.20
CA GLN A 128 -0.06 9.63 -12.33
C GLN A 128 0.90 9.13 -11.25
N ALA A 129 0.60 7.98 -10.62
CA ALA A 129 1.45 7.39 -9.58
C ALA A 129 2.88 7.06 -10.07
N LEU A 130 3.00 6.64 -11.33
CA LEU A 130 4.29 6.32 -11.96
C LEU A 130 5.12 7.58 -12.21
N ASN A 131 4.47 8.67 -12.60
CA ASN A 131 5.13 9.91 -13.03
C ASN A 131 5.31 10.98 -11.92
N ASP A 132 4.64 10.82 -10.78
CA ASP A 132 4.79 11.66 -9.58
C ASP A 132 6.03 11.31 -8.74
#